data_AF-A0A952QHJ1-F1
#
_entry.id   AF-A0A952QHJ1-F1
#
_cell.length_a   1.000
_cell.length_b   1.000
_cell.length_c   1.000
_cell.angle_alpha   90.00
_cell.angle_beta   90.00
_cell.angle_gamma   90.00
#
_symmetry.space_group_name_H-M   'P 1'
#
loop_
_entity.id
_entity.type
_entity.pdbx_description
1 polymer ?
#
loop_
_entity_poly.entity_id
_entity_poly.type
_entity_poly.pdbx_seq_one_letter_code
_entity_poly.pdbx_strand_id
1 'polypeptide(L)'
;MDYPPLAVLQAQQRQLAAVIERLSRARTDHLPAKATFWRGAARTAYDRALDELRAEFDEALEIVRLAWQSTTLAIAEEREGA
;
A
#
# COMPACT_ATOMS: atom_id res chain seq x y z
N MET A 1 -28.01 -2.72 12.86
CA MET A 1 -26.85 -2.15 12.17
C MET A 1 -27.17 -2.29 10.70
N ASP A 2 -27.34 -1.19 9.95
CA ASP A 2 -27.53 -1.29 8.50
C ASP A 2 -26.18 -1.69 7.89
N TYR A 3 -26.10 -2.91 7.39
CA TYR A 3 -24.92 -3.36 6.67
C TYR A 3 -24.79 -2.57 5.36
N PRO A 4 -23.58 -2.07 5.01
CA PRO A 4 -23.39 -1.45 3.71
C PRO A 4 -23.77 -2.46 2.62
N PRO A 5 -24.56 -2.07 1.60
CA PRO A 5 -24.96 -2.99 0.54
C PRO A 5 -23.73 -3.69 -0.05
N LEU A 6 -23.81 -4.99 -0.34
CA LEU A 6 -22.71 -5.78 -0.92
C LEU A 6 -22.00 -5.08 -2.10
N ALA A 7 -22.74 -4.32 -2.91
CA ALA A 7 -22.21 -3.52 -4.01
C ALA A 7 -21.21 -2.43 -3.56
N VAL A 8 -21.42 -1.80 -2.39
CA VAL A 8 -20.53 -0.81 -1.79
C VAL A 8 -19.23 -1.46 -1.35
N LEU A 9 -19.29 -2.60 -0.66
CA LEU A 9 -18.09 -3.35 -0.25
C LEU A 9 -17.24 -3.76 -1.46
N GLN A 10 -17.88 -4.24 -2.53
CA GLN A 10 -17.19 -4.58 -3.77
C GLN A 10 -16.56 -3.36 -4.46
N ALA A 11 -17.23 -2.20 -4.42
CA ALA A 11 -16.67 -0.96 -4.95
C ALA A 11 -15.44 -0.51 -4.14
N GLN A 12 -15.52 -0.55 -2.81
CA GLN A 12 -14.40 -0.24 -1.92
C GLN A 12 -13.22 -1.19 -2.13
N GLN A 13 -13.46 -2.49 -2.27
CA GLN A 13 -12.42 -3.48 -2.56
C GLN A 13 -11.66 -3.15 -3.86
N ARG A 14 -12.39 -2.78 -4.94
CA ARG A 14 -11.77 -2.38 -6.22
C ARG A 14 -10.96 -1.09 -6.08
N GLN A 15 -11.45 -0.12 -5.33
CA GLN A 15 -10.74 1.14 -5.07
C GLN A 15 -9.44 0.87 -4.30
N LEU A 16 -9.47 0.03 -3.26
CA LEU A 16 -8.30 -0.35 -2.50
C LEU A 16 -7.26 -1.09 -3.36
N ALA A 17 -7.70 -2.01 -4.23
CA ALA A 17 -6.82 -2.68 -5.19
C ALA A 17 -6.11 -1.68 -6.12
N ALA A 18 -6.86 -0.70 -6.66
CA ALA A 18 -6.27 0.35 -7.50
C ALA A 18 -5.26 1.23 -6.74
N VAL A 19 -5.51 1.50 -5.46
CA VAL A 19 -4.57 2.24 -4.59
C VAL A 19 -3.29 1.44 -4.35
N ILE A 20 -3.40 0.13 -4.08
CA ILE A 20 -2.23 -0.76 -3.90
C ILE A 20 -1.35 -0.75 -5.15
N GLU A 21 -1.95 -0.87 -6.34
CA GLU A 21 -1.17 -0.82 -7.58
C GLU A 21 -0.50 0.54 -7.79
N ARG A 22 -1.21 1.64 -7.53
CA ARG A 22 -0.67 2.99 -7.68
C ARG A 22 0.49 3.24 -6.72
N LEU A 23 0.38 2.82 -5.47
CA LEU A 23 1.47 2.92 -4.48
C LEU A 23 2.67 2.05 -4.87
N SER A 24 2.41 0.84 -5.38
CA SER A 24 3.48 -0.07 -5.84
C SER A 24 4.25 0.51 -7.04
N ARG A 25 3.54 1.16 -7.97
CA ARG A 25 4.14 1.89 -9.09
C ARG A 25 4.92 3.11 -8.60
N ALA A 26 4.30 3.96 -7.76
CA ALA A 26 4.95 5.13 -7.20
C ALA A 26 6.25 4.80 -6.45
N ARG A 27 6.26 3.71 -5.67
CA ARG A 27 7.46 3.20 -5.00
C ARG A 27 8.56 2.89 -6.02
N THR A 28 8.22 2.25 -7.14
CA THR A 28 9.18 1.89 -8.18
C THR A 28 9.70 3.12 -8.94
N ASP A 29 8.80 4.06 -9.25
CA ASP A 29 9.09 5.20 -10.12
C ASP A 29 9.79 6.35 -9.39
N HIS A 30 9.55 6.49 -8.08
CA HIS A 30 10.03 7.65 -7.29
C HIS A 30 11.15 7.32 -6.31
N LEU A 31 11.44 6.05 -6.00
CA LEU A 31 12.63 5.69 -5.22
C LEU A 31 13.82 5.45 -6.16
N PRO A 32 14.79 6.39 -6.23
CA PRO A 32 16.00 6.17 -6.98
C PRO A 32 16.84 5.04 -6.37
N ALA A 33 17.75 4.50 -7.18
CA ALA A 33 18.75 3.57 -6.67
C ALA A 33 19.72 4.27 -5.68
N LYS A 34 20.34 3.47 -4.81
CA LYS A 34 21.40 3.93 -3.90
C LYS A 34 22.55 4.58 -4.66
N ALA A 35 23.18 5.58 -4.04
CA ALA A 35 24.23 6.34 -4.71
C ALA A 35 25.52 5.51 -4.82
N THR A 36 25.95 5.21 -6.05
CA THR A 36 27.21 4.47 -6.30
C THR A 36 28.42 5.39 -6.45
N PHE A 37 28.20 6.67 -6.76
CA PHE A 37 29.25 7.66 -7.07
C PHE A 37 29.61 8.57 -5.89
N TRP A 38 28.73 8.72 -4.90
CA TRP A 38 29.04 9.45 -3.66
C TRP A 38 29.86 8.59 -2.70
N ARG A 39 30.66 9.24 -1.84
CA ARG A 39 31.52 8.58 -0.85
C ARG A 39 31.34 9.20 0.53
N GLY A 40 31.68 8.43 1.56
CA GLY A 40 31.68 8.88 2.96
C GLY A 40 30.28 9.26 3.47
N ALA A 41 30.24 10.21 4.40
CA ALA A 41 29.03 10.60 5.12
C ALA A 41 27.88 11.05 4.20
N ALA A 42 28.17 11.70 3.07
CA ALA A 42 27.15 12.13 2.12
C ALA A 42 26.40 10.95 1.49
N ARG A 43 27.13 9.88 1.12
CA ARG A 43 26.50 8.64 0.64
C ARG A 43 25.67 7.98 1.74
N THR A 44 26.20 7.88 2.95
CA THR A 44 25.48 7.28 4.07
C THR A 44 24.18 8.01 4.39
N ALA A 45 24.20 9.35 4.41
CA ALA A 45 23.01 10.15 4.64
C ALA A 45 21.96 9.97 3.52
N TYR A 46 22.41 9.95 2.26
CA TYR A 46 21.53 9.71 1.11
C TYR A 46 20.92 8.30 1.12
N ASP A 47 21.74 7.26 1.28
CA ASP A 47 21.27 5.87 1.30
C ASP A 47 20.30 5.63 2.47
N ARG A 48 20.54 6.29 3.62
CA ARG A 48 19.63 6.25 4.77
C ARG A 48 18.28 6.91 4.47
N ALA A 49 18.28 8.09 3.86
CA ALA A 49 17.04 8.76 3.48
C ALA A 49 16.21 7.91 2.50
N LEU A 50 16.86 7.19 1.57
CA LEU A 50 16.18 6.25 0.69
C LEU A 50 15.62 5.02 1.41
N ASP A 51 16.36 4.49 2.39
CA ASP A 51 15.88 3.36 3.20
C ASP A 51 14.67 3.77 4.06
N GLU A 52 14.68 4.97 4.63
CA GLU A 52 13.55 5.55 5.38
C GLU A 52 12.33 5.75 4.47
N LEU A 53 12.51 6.37 3.30
CA LEU A 53 11.42 6.55 2.33
C LEU A 53 10.85 5.20 1.85
N ARG A 54 11.70 4.19 1.64
CA ARG A 54 11.25 2.84 1.27
C ARG A 54 10.39 2.22 2.38
N ALA A 55 10.78 2.39 3.64
CA ALA A 55 10.02 1.89 4.77
C ALA A 55 8.63 2.54 4.85
N GLU A 56 8.52 3.86 4.63
CA GLU A 56 7.23 4.57 4.61
C GLU A 56 6.30 4.05 3.50
N PHE A 57 6.83 3.79 2.30
CA PHE A 57 6.05 3.18 1.21
C PHE A 57 5.58 1.76 1.56
N ASP A 58 6.46 0.96 2.17
CA ASP A 58 6.14 -0.42 2.54
C ASP A 58 5.07 -0.45 3.65
N GLU A 59 5.13 0.46 4.63
CA GLU A 59 4.10 0.62 5.66
C GLU A 59 2.75 1.06 5.07
N ALA A 60 2.75 2.08 4.19
CA ALA A 60 1.53 2.54 3.53
C ALA A 60 0.89 1.43 2.69
N LEU A 61 1.68 0.63 1.97
CA LEU A 61 1.20 -0.53 1.22
C LEU A 61 0.56 -1.57 2.13
N GLU A 62 1.16 -1.84 3.28
CA GLU A 62 0.66 -2.85 4.21
C GLU A 62 -0.68 -2.45 4.83
N ILE A 63 -0.82 -1.18 5.22
CA ILE A 63 -2.09 -0.64 5.74
C ILE A 63 -3.22 -0.80 4.71
N VAL A 64 -2.97 -0.47 3.44
CA VAL A 64 -3.99 -0.57 2.39
C VAL A 64 -4.30 -2.05 2.07
N ARG A 65 -3.30 -2.93 2.09
CA ARG A 65 -3.51 -4.38 1.94
C ARG A 65 -4.37 -4.95 3.05
N LEU A 66 -4.14 -4.54 4.29
CA LEU A 66 -4.95 -4.97 5.43
C LEU A 66 -6.41 -4.52 5.24
N ALA A 67 -6.64 -3.25 4.87
CA ALA A 67 -7.98 -2.76 4.57
C ALA A 67 -8.66 -3.56 3.43
N TRP A 68 -7.91 -3.91 2.39
CA TRP A 68 -8.41 -4.74 1.29
C TRP A 68 -8.78 -6.16 1.75
N GLN A 69 -7.95 -6.78 2.60
CA GLN A 69 -8.22 -8.11 3.18
C GLN A 69 -9.46 -8.08 4.07
N SER A 70 -9.59 -7.09 4.96
CA SER A 70 -10.77 -6.92 5.81
C SER A 70 -12.04 -6.69 4.99
N THR A 71 -11.96 -5.90 3.91
CA THR A 71 -13.10 -5.69 3.01
C THR A 71 -13.47 -6.99 2.28
N THR A 72 -12.48 -7.80 1.90
CA THR A 72 -12.69 -9.11 1.27
C THR A 72 -13.40 -10.08 2.22
N LEU A 73 -13.03 -10.08 3.51
CA LEU A 73 -13.70 -10.87 4.54
C LEU A 73 -15.15 -10.43 4.73
N ALA A 74 -15.40 -9.11 4.84
CA ALA A 74 -16.76 -8.58 4.98
C ALA A 74 -17.68 -8.96 3.80
N ILE A 75 -17.13 -9.00 2.56
CA ILE A 75 -17.85 -9.48 1.38
C ILE A 75 -18.22 -10.96 1.50
N ALA A 76 -17.35 -11.79 2.06
CA ALA A 76 -17.61 -13.21 2.25
C ALA A 76 -18.70 -13.44 3.30
N GLU A 77 -18.61 -12.75 4.45
CA GLU A 77 -19.61 -12.82 5.52
C GLU A 77 -21.00 -12.38 5.04
N GLU A 78 -21.09 -11.27 4.28
CA GLU A 78 -22.36 -10.79 3.71
C GLU A 78 -22.99 -11.79 2.74
N ARG A 79 -22.19 -12.59 2.04
CA ARG A 79 -22.69 -13.62 1.12
C ARG A 79 -23.18 -14.88 1.83
N GLU A 80 -22.67 -15.16 3.02
CA GLU A 80 -23.09 -16.31 3.83
C GLU A 80 -24.31 -15.99 4.70
N GLY A 81 -24.52 -14.71 5.03
CA GLY A 81 -25.66 -14.23 5.82
C GLY A 81 -26.92 -13.85 5.03
N ALA A 82 -26.84 -13.79 3.70
CA ALA A 82 -27.96 -13.47 2.78
C ALA A 82 -28.58 -14.73 2.16
#